data_AF-B7ANI9-F1
#
_entry.id   AF-B7ANI9-F1
#
_cell.length_a   1.000
_cell.length_b   1.000
_cell.length_c   1.000
_cell.angle_alpha   90.00
_cell.angle_beta   90.00
_cell.angle_gamma   90.00
#
_symmetry.space_group_name_H-M   'P 1'
#
loop_
_entity.id
_entity.type
_entity.pdbx_description
1 polymer ?
#
loop_
_entity_poly.entity_id
_entity_poly.type
_entity_poly.pdbx_seq_one_letter_code
_entity_poly.pdbx_strand_id
1 'polypeptide(L)' 'MNKERTELNKELKIIEIRCKKCNKLMMNYYLSGDDSMIALQNIGIKCDRCKRVMILKKYTEGIMKEQSESSSFRI' A
#
# COMPACT_ATOMS: atom_id res chain seq x y z
N MET A 1 0.04 -8.06 11.90
CA MET A 1 1.13 -7.08 12.16
C MET A 1 1.20 -6.89 13.65
N ASN A 2 2.39 -6.68 14.22
CA ASN A 2 2.49 -6.31 15.63
C ASN A 2 2.00 -4.87 15.82
N LYS A 3 1.52 -4.57 17.03
CA LYS A 3 0.93 -3.28 17.39
C LYS A 3 1.92 -2.12 17.22
N GLU A 4 3.16 -2.33 17.66
CA GLU A 4 4.27 -1.36 17.59
C GLU A 4 4.58 -0.90 16.15
N ARG A 5 4.67 -1.81 15.17
CA ARG A 5 4.90 -1.42 13.76
C ARG A 5 3.72 -0.64 13.18
N THR A 6 2.51 -0.96 13.62
CA THR A 6 1.31 -0.26 13.16
C THR A 6 1.30 1.18 13.67
N GLU A 7 1.71 1.39 14.93
CA GLU A 7 1.85 2.71 15.55
C GLU A 7 2.96 3.52 14.86
N LEU A 8 4.13 2.91 14.63
CA LEU A 8 5.24 3.55 13.92
C LEU A 8 4.84 3.96 12.49
N ASN A 9 4.12 3.10 11.76
CA ASN A 9 3.66 3.43 10.40
C ASN A 9 2.64 4.58 10.39
N LYS A 10 1.84 4.75 11.45
CA LYS A 10 0.96 5.91 11.59
C LYS A 10 1.74 7.19 11.82
N GLU A 11 2.74 7.17 12.69
CA GLU A 11 3.62 8.32 12.95
C GLU A 11 4.40 8.74 11.71
N LEU A 12 4.98 7.77 10.99
CA LEU A 12 5.73 7.98 9.76
C LEU A 12 4.84 8.25 8.54
N LYS A 13 3.51 8.21 8.70
CA LYS A 13 2.52 8.38 7.62
C LYS A 13 2.82 7.48 6.41
N ILE A 14 2.93 6.17 6.66
CA ILE A 14 3.22 5.15 5.65
C ILE A 14 2.01 4.25 5.46
N ILE A 15 1.69 3.94 4.20
CA ILE A 15 0.87 2.80 3.82
C ILE A 15 1.78 1.72 3.25
N GLU A 16 1.73 0.54 3.85
CA GLU A 16 2.41 -0.65 3.35
C GLU A 16 1.58 -1.34 2.28
N ILE A 17 2.08 -1.37 1.05
CA ILE A 17 1.45 -2.10 -0.05
C ILE A 17 1.97 -3.53 -0.03
N ARG A 18 1.07 -4.46 0.26
CA ARG A 18 1.37 -5.88 0.49
C ARG A 18 0.64 -6.76 -0.52
N CYS A 19 1.26 -7.88 -0.86
CA CYS A 19 0.63 -8.86 -1.72
C CYS A 19 -0.56 -9.53 -0.99
N LYS A 20 -1.76 -9.51 -1.58
CA LYS A 20 -2.98 -10.12 -1.06
C LYS A 20 -2.87 -11.64 -0.91
N LYS A 21 -2.06 -12.31 -1.75
CA LYS A 21 -1.88 -13.77 -1.72
C LYS A 21 -0.94 -14.24 -0.59
N CYS A 22 0.16 -13.53 -0.35
CA CYS A 22 1.25 -14.03 0.52
C CYS A 22 1.69 -13.03 1.60
N ASN A 23 1.00 -11.90 1.71
CA ASN A 23 1.21 -10.80 2.66
C ASN A 23 2.63 -10.20 2.68
N LYS A 24 3.45 -10.52 1.68
CA LYS A 24 4.79 -9.96 1.51
C LYS A 24 4.68 -8.47 1.20
N LEU A 25 5.44 -7.65 1.92
CA LEU A 25 5.62 -6.23 1.61
C LEU A 25 6.24 -6.08 0.23
N MET A 26 5.63 -5.24 -0.61
CA MET A 26 6.09 -4.96 -1.97
C MET A 26 6.58 -3.53 -2.12
N MET A 27 5.90 -2.57 -1.47
CA MET A 27 6.23 -1.15 -1.55
C MET A 27 5.72 -0.43 -0.30
N ASN A 28 6.40 0.65 0.09
CA ASN A 28 5.88 1.64 1.02
C ASN A 28 5.42 2.86 0.24
N TYR A 29 4.23 3.36 0.54
CA TYR A 29 3.75 4.65 0.07
C TYR A 29 3.77 5.64 1.23
N TYR A 30 4.47 6.76 1.06
CA TYR A 30 4.54 7.84 2.04
C TYR A 30 3.45 8.86 1.70
N LEU A 31 2.59 9.17 2.68
CA LEU A 31 1.43 10.03 2.44
C LEU A 31 1.87 11.45 2.05
N SER A 32 1.27 11.95 0.97
CA SER A 32 1.41 13.34 0.52
C SER A 32 0.52 14.30 1.33
N GLY A 33 -0.61 13.80 1.86
CA GLY A 33 -1.62 14.61 2.52
C GLY A 33 -2.77 15.06 1.60
N ASP A 34 -2.73 14.75 0.30
CA ASP A 34 -3.81 15.02 -0.65
C ASP A 34 -4.50 13.72 -1.09
N ASP A 35 -5.73 13.51 -0.63
CA ASP A 35 -6.52 12.31 -0.91
C ASP A 35 -6.94 12.18 -2.39
N SER A 36 -6.97 13.29 -3.13
CA SER A 36 -7.35 13.33 -4.55
C SER A 36 -6.18 13.01 -5.49
N MET A 37 -4.94 13.12 -4.99
CA MET A 37 -3.74 12.88 -5.78
C MET A 37 -3.70 11.44 -6.29
N ILE A 38 -3.49 11.27 -7.59
CA ILE A 38 -3.25 9.96 -8.19
C ILE A 38 -1.82 9.52 -7.85
N ALA A 39 -1.71 8.60 -6.89
CA ALA A 39 -0.44 8.07 -6.43
C ALA A 39 0.12 6.97 -7.33
N LEU A 40 -0.75 6.09 -7.87
CA LEU A 40 -0.33 4.95 -8.69
C LEU A 40 -1.16 4.88 -9.98
N GLN A 41 -0.54 5.33 -11.08
CA GLN A 41 -1.14 5.36 -12.41
C GLN A 41 -0.38 4.47 -13.40
N ASN A 42 -1.05 3.45 -13.92
CA ASN A 42 -0.51 2.50 -14.91
C ASN A 42 0.79 1.82 -14.46
N ILE A 43 0.90 1.49 -13.17
CA ILE A 43 2.08 0.83 -12.58
C ILE A 43 1.85 -0.68 -12.50
N GLY A 44 2.79 -1.45 -13.03
CA GLY A 44 2.85 -2.91 -12.86
C GLY A 44 3.73 -3.28 -11.66
N ILE A 45 3.23 -4.11 -10.74
CA ILE A 45 3.99 -4.61 -9.59
C ILE A 45 4.01 -6.14 -9.62
N LYS A 46 5.21 -6.72 -9.49
CA LYS A 46 5.42 -8.17 -9.36
C LYS A 46 5.80 -8.50 -7.92
N CYS A 47 5.06 -9.39 -7.28
CA CYS A 47 5.47 -9.94 -5.99
C CYS A 47 6.70 -10.84 -6.16
N ASP A 48 7.77 -10.54 -5.43
CA ASP A 48 9.01 -11.31 -5.43
C ASP A 48 8.85 -12.73 -4.88
N ARG A 49 7.93 -12.93 -3.93
CA ARG A 49 7.65 -14.21 -3.27
C ARG A 49 6.74 -15.10 -4.12
N CYS A 50 5.50 -14.69 -4.39
CA CYS A 50 4.50 -15.55 -5.04
C CYS A 50 4.39 -15.34 -6.57
N LYS A 51 5.20 -14.43 -7.13
CA LYS A 51 5.29 -14.10 -8.57
C LYS A 51 4.02 -13.54 -9.21
N ARG A 52 2.96 -13.27 -8.43
CA ARG A 52 1.75 -12.58 -8.91
C ARG A 52 2.10 -11.19 -9.43
N VAL A 53 1.52 -10.84 -10.58
CA VAL A 53 1.63 -9.51 -11.20
C VAL A 53 0.29 -8.79 -11.05
N MET A 54 0.34 -7.50 -10.71
CA MET A 54 -0.83 -6.63 -10.58
C MET A 54 -0.58 -5.36 -11.37
N ILE A 55 -1.65 -4.81 -11.96
CA ILE A 55 -1.60 -3.54 -12.68
C ILE A 55 -2.51 -2.57 -11.94
N LEU A 56 -1.91 -1.50 -11.42
CA LEU A 56 -2.59 -0.46 -10.67
C LEU A 56 -2.93 0.69 -11.60
N LYS A 57 -4.23 1.01 -11.69
CA LYS A 57 -4.77 2.05 -12.56
C LYS A 57 -5.56 3.04 -11.72
N LYS A 58 -5.14 4.31 -11.72
CA LYS A 58 -5.81 5.45 -11.07
C LYS A 58 -6.06 5.26 -9.57
N TYR A 59 -5.12 4.68 -8.84
CA TYR A 59 -5.21 4.66 -7.38
C TYR A 59 -4.84 6.02 -6.82
N THR A 60 -5.80 6.67 -6.16
CA THR A 60 -5.54 7.88 -5.38
C THR A 60 -5.07 7.53 -3.98
N GLU A 61 -4.45 8.50 -3.30
CA GLU A 61 -4.10 8.35 -1.88
C GLU A 61 -5.34 8.01 -1.02
N GLY A 62 -6.47 8.67 -1.27
CA GLY A 62 -7.73 8.40 -0.57
C GLY A 62 -8.20 6.95 -0.74
N ILE A 63 -8.15 6.40 -1.96
CA ILE A 63 -8.51 4.99 -2.23
C ILE A 63 -7.60 4.04 -1.44
N MET A 64 -6.30 4.31 -1.40
CA MET A 64 -5.35 3.47 -0.65
C MET A 64 -5.62 3.56 0.86
N LYS A 65 -5.94 4.73 1.41
CA LYS A 65 -6.30 4.89 2.83
C LYS A 65 -7.56 4.13 3.19
N GLU A 66 -8.64 4.30 2.42
CA GLU A 66 -9.94 3.67 2.67
C GLU A 66 -9.85 2.14 2.65
N GLN A 67 -9.07 1.59 1.73
CA GLN A 67 -8.89 0.14 1.59
C GLN A 67 -7.74 -0.41 2.46
N SER A 68 -7.09 0.42 3.26
CA SER A 68 -6.03 -0.01 4.17
C SER A 68 -6.58 -0.44 5.51
N GLU A 69 -6.14 -1.60 5.97
CA GLU A 69 -6.35 -2.03 7.35
C GLU A 69 -5.05 -1.90 8.11
N SER A 70 -5.05 -1.17 9.23
CA SER A 70 -3.84 -0.97 10.05
C SER A 70 -2.64 -0.47 9.25
N SER A 71 -2.84 0.47 8.32
CA SER A 71 -1.80 0.98 7.41
C SER A 71 -1.23 -0.06 6.43
N SER A 72 -1.96 -1.13 6.15
CA SER A 72 -1.61 -2.15 5.15
C SER A 72 -2.67 -2.20 4.06
N PHE A 73 -2.28 -1.83 2.83
CA PHE A 73 -3.09 -1.97 1.62
C PHE A 73 -2.74 -3.27 0.89
N ARG A 74 -3.71 -4.18 0.71
CA ARG A 74 -3.45 -5.52 0.15
C ARG A 74 -4.01 -5.68 -1.26
N ILE A 75 -3.11 -5.94 -2.23
CA ILE A 75 -3.42 -6.10 -3.66
C ILE A 75 -2.95 -7.45 -4.21
#